data_AF-A0A7C2Y7B0-F1
#
_entry.id   AF-A0A7C2Y7B0-F1
#
_cell.length_a   1.000
_cell.length_b   1.000
_cell.length_c   1.000
_cell.angle_alpha   90.00
_cell.angle_beta   90.00
_cell.angle_gamma   90.00
#
_symmetry.space_group_name_H-M   'P 1'
#
loop_
_entity.id
_entity.type
_entity.pdbx_description
1 polymer ?
#
loop_
_entity_poly.entity_id
_entity_poly.type
_entity_poly.pdbx_seq_one_letter_code
_entity_poly.pdbx_strand_id
1 'polypeptide(L)' 'MAGEETDGYEVELTVDGRQLPLAPFVRQIIASTVFGLVGALKGGENAREVRLTLRRSDPAAK' A
#
# COMPACT_ATOMS: atom_id res chain seq x y z
N MET A 1 -0.20 17.26 -24.75
CA MET A 1 0.42 17.20 -23.41
C MET A 1 -0.49 16.34 -22.56
N ALA A 2 -0.04 15.15 -22.19
CA ALA A 2 -0.83 14.18 -21.45
C ALA A 2 -1.09 14.71 -20.04
N GLY A 3 -2.35 14.82 -19.66
CA GLY A 3 -2.72 14.98 -18.26
C GLY A 3 -2.40 13.67 -17.55
N GLU A 4 -1.48 13.71 -16.60
CA GLU A 4 -1.36 12.66 -15.60
C GLU A 4 -2.57 12.78 -14.67
N GLU A 5 -3.69 12.16 -15.05
CA GLU A 5 -4.79 11.88 -14.14
C GLU A 5 -4.25 10.95 -13.05
N THR A 6 -3.88 11.55 -11.92
CA THR A 6 -3.47 10.83 -10.72
C THR A 6 -4.74 10.24 -10.11
N ASP A 7 -5.01 8.99 -10.45
CA ASP A 7 -6.02 8.16 -9.78
C ASP A 7 -5.80 8.27 -8.25
N GLY A 8 -6.85 8.71 -7.53
CA GLY A 8 -6.81 9.45 -6.27
C GLY A 8 -6.36 8.72 -5.00
N TYR A 9 -5.34 7.85 -5.10
CA TYR A 9 -4.78 7.14 -3.95
C TYR A 9 -3.50 7.80 -3.45
N GLU A 10 -3.48 8.15 -2.16
CA GLU A 10 -2.27 8.54 -1.46
C GLU A 10 -1.60 7.28 -0.87
N VAL A 11 -0.36 7.01 -1.27
CA VAL A 11 0.40 5.85 -0.77
C VAL A 11 1.78 6.32 -0.34
N GLU A 12 2.12 5.98 0.90
CA GLU A 12 3.43 6.20 1.48
C GLU A 12 4.09 4.85 1.78
N LEU A 13 5.33 4.67 1.34
CA LEU A 13 6.12 3.47 1.64
C LEU A 13 7.32 3.84 2.49
N THR A 14 7.40 3.25 3.68
CA THR A 14 8.56 3.35 4.57
C THR A 14 9.26 2.00 4.66
N VAL A 15 10.54 1.97 4.32
CA VAL A 15 11.39 0.78 4.39
C VAL A 15 12.54 1.06 5.35
N ASP A 16 12.61 0.29 6.43
CA ASP A 16 13.63 0.43 7.48
C ASP A 16 13.75 1.88 7.99
N GLY A 17 12.60 2.52 8.23
CA GLY A 17 12.52 3.91 8.69
C GLY A 17 12.78 4.98 7.63
N ARG A 18 13.02 4.61 6.37
CA ARG A 18 13.26 5.55 5.26
C ARG A 18 12.06 5.60 4.32
N GLN A 19 11.59 6.80 4.01
CA GLN A 19 10.53 6.99 3.03
C GLN A 19 11.09 6.78 1.61
N LEU A 20 10.44 5.92 0.83
CA LEU A 20 10.82 5.67 -0.56
C LEU A 20 9.83 6.36 -1.51
N PRO A 21 10.31 7.15 -2.49
CA PRO A 21 9.45 7.71 -3.51
C PRO A 21 8.88 6.59 -4.38
N LEU A 22 7.58 6.64 -4.64
CA LEU A 22 6.88 5.67 -5.48
C LEU A 22 6.65 6.25 -6.87
N ALA A 23 7.01 5.48 -7.90
CA ALA A 23 6.58 5.77 -9.26
C ALA A 23 5.04 5.63 -9.37
N PRO A 24 4.38 6.37 -10.28
CA PRO A 24 2.92 6.36 -10.39
C PRO A 24 2.31 4.96 -10.55
N PHE A 25 2.90 4.11 -11.40
CA PHE A 25 2.40 2.75 -11.60
C PHE A 25 2.53 1.88 -10.33
N VAL A 26 3.61 2.04 -9.56
CA VAL A 26 3.83 1.27 -8.32
C VAL A 26 2.80 1.66 -7.27
N ARG A 27 2.53 2.97 -7.14
CA ARG A 27 1.50 3.50 -6.26
C ARG A 27 0.14 2.86 -6.56
N GLN A 28 -0.26 2.83 -7.82
CA GLN A 28 -1.53 2.25 -8.25
C GLN A 28 -1.61 0.74 -7.94
N ILE A 29 -0.56 -0.02 -8.23
CA ILE A 29 -0.52 -1.46 -7.94
C ILE A 29 -0.68 -1.73 -6.44
N ILE A 30 0.06 -1.00 -5.59
CA ILE A 30 -0.01 -1.16 -4.14
C ILE A 30 -1.42 -0.84 -3.64
N ALA A 31 -1.98 0.31 -4.03
CA ALA A 31 -3.30 0.74 -3.58
C ALA A 31 -4.38 -0.28 -3.97
N SER A 32 -4.47 -0.63 -5.25
CA SER A 32 -5.47 -1.59 -5.76
C SER A 32 -5.36 -2.96 -5.08
N THR A 33 -4.13 -3.44 -4.85
CA THR A 33 -3.91 -4.72 -4.18
C THR A 33 -4.34 -4.66 -2.71
N VAL A 34 -3.90 -3.64 -1.98
CA VAL A 34 -4.19 -3.52 -0.54
C VAL A 34 -5.68 -3.31 -0.30
N PHE A 35 -6.34 -2.41 -1.03
CA PHE A 35 -7.79 -2.22 -0.92
C PHE A 35 -8.58 -3.46 -1.36
N GLY A 36 -8.13 -4.15 -2.41
CA GLY A 36 -8.74 -5.42 -2.83
C GLY A 36 -8.66 -6.50 -1.76
N LEU A 37 -7.49 -6.66 -1.12
CA LEU A 37 -7.30 -7.60 -0.03
C LEU A 37 -8.14 -7.25 1.19
N VAL A 38 -8.16 -5.98 1.59
CA VAL A 38 -8.93 -5.51 2.75
C VAL A 38 -10.44 -5.60 2.48
N GLY A 39 -10.89 -5.31 1.26
CA GLY A 39 -12.29 -5.40 0.87
C GLY A 39 -12.85 -6.83 0.88
N ALA A 40 -11.98 -7.84 0.76
CA ALA A 40 -12.36 -9.24 0.94
C ALA A 40 -12.52 -9.66 2.41
N LEU A 41 -12.06 -8.83 3.36
CA LEU A 41 -12.22 -9.07 4.79
C LEU A 41 -13.54 -8.50 5.29
N LYS A 42 -14.20 -9.23 6.20
CA LYS A 42 -15.43 -8.78 6.84
C LYS A 42 -15.20 -7.44 7.56
N GLY A 43 -15.91 -6.40 7.14
CA GLY A 43 -15.81 -5.05 7.69
C GLY A 43 -14.77 -4.16 7.03
N GLY A 44 -14.08 -4.62 5.97
CA GLY A 44 -13.10 -3.85 5.20
C GLY A 44 -13.61 -3.26 3.88
N GLU A 45 -14.88 -3.47 3.54
CA GLU A 45 -15.45 -3.22 2.21
C GLU A 45 -15.44 -1.74 1.78
N ASN A 46 -15.37 -0.82 2.75
CA ASN A 46 -15.41 0.64 2.52
C ASN A 46 -14.28 1.35 3.27
N ALA A 47 -13.13 0.70 3.45
CA ALA A 47 -11.98 1.30 4.11
C ALA A 47 -11.58 2.60 3.40
N ARG A 48 -11.35 3.68 4.18
CA ARG A 48 -10.83 4.96 3.68
C ARG A 48 -9.33 5.11 3.88
N GLU A 49 -8.80 4.47 4.92
CA GLU A 49 -7.38 4.44 5.24
C GLU A 49 -7.02 3.00 5.63
N VAL A 50 -5.89 2.50 5.12
CA VAL A 50 -5.35 1.19 5.48
C VAL A 50 -3.92 1.37 5.97
N ARG A 51 -3.67 0.99 7.24
CA ARG A 51 -2.32 0.91 7.80
C ARG A 51 -1.84 -0.53 7.81
N LEU A 52 -0.89 -0.85 6.93
CA LEU A 52 -0.29 -2.17 6.83
C LEU A 52 1.16 -2.13 7.30
N THR A 53 1.53 -3.01 8.23
CA THR A 53 2.93 -3.20 8.67
C THR A 53 3.34 -4.64 8.40
N LEU A 54 4.40 -4.82 7.62
CA LEU A 54 4.97 -6.13 7.32
C LEU A 54 6.26 -6.30 8.11
N ARG A 55 6.36 -7.38 8.89
CA ARG A 55 7.58 -7.77 9.60
C ARG A 55 8.02 -9.12 9.09
N ARG A 56 9.28 -9.24 8.70
CA ARG A 56 9.88 -10.54 8.42
C ARG A 56 10.15 -11.21 9.77
N SER A 57 9.56 -12.39 10.01
CA SER A 57 9.99 -13.21 11.14
C SER A 57 11.42 -13.66 10.87
N ASP A 58 12.34 -13.37 11.76
CA ASP A 58 13.71 -13.87 11.66
C ASP A 58 13.71 -15.38 11.94
N PRO A 59 14.11 -16.25 11.00
CA PRO A 59 14.21 -17.68 11.23
C PRO A 59 15.32 -18.06 12.24
N ALA A 60 16.24 -17.14 12.59
CA ALA A 60 17.31 -17.39 13.55
C ALA A 60 16.90 -17.21 15.03
N ALA A 61 15.66 -16.82 15.31
CA ALA A 61 15.16 -16.60 16.68
C ALA A 61 14.60 -17.86 17.35
N LYS A 62 15.05 -19.06 16.96
CA LYS A 62 14.62 -20.33 17.57
C LYS A 62 15.79 -21.14 18.09
#